data_AF-A0A916LJT1-F1
#
_entry.id   AF-A0A916LJT1-F1
#
_cell.length_a   1.000
_cell.length_b   1.000
_cell.length_c   1.000
_cell.angle_alpha   90.00
_cell.angle_beta   90.00
_cell.angle_gamma   90.00
#
_symmetry.space_group_name_H-M   'P 1'
#
loop_
_entity.id
_entity.type
_entity.pdbx_description
1 polymer ?
#
loop_
_entity_poly.entity_id
_entity_poly.type
_entity_poly.pdbx_seq_one_letter_code
_entity_poly.pdbx_strand_id
1 'polypeptide(L)'
;MRLTESQEKVIKSPKHLSVTAGAGSGKTTVLIEKYIKILEDLVESRVGKGISVEDLSDIVESIVVITFTEKAGSELRERATEAIERRIKEAREKNDIKMLKVFEELRDAMPSAVIGTIHSFCARILREFAVTAGVDPNFTILEGAERDQVIDIIIEDKIKEFLKRESEESERLFGIIERMKINNFYRFIKKLISSRELVEKVKRDIYLAKSDDEIIDMWRDKIFEYVLRVFEGSKMANALRSLSGHIFEGNVEFRNRANEFDEAVKNEDVKSAYRIFTDIVLKYIFTKDKDRIKEPRKEKVLEPLSKKSVEVQRKIWKVLEVIKRFYNKKKNLHLNMFENLCGNFSAPGSQ
;
A
#
# COMPACT_ATOMS: atom_id res chain seq x y z
N MET A 1 14.66 -3.76 43.40
CA MET A 1 13.55 -4.60 42.89
C MET A 1 14.05 -6.04 42.80
N ARG A 2 13.28 -7.05 43.21
CA ARG A 2 13.71 -8.46 43.13
C ARG A 2 13.30 -9.04 41.77
N LEU A 3 14.26 -9.48 40.98
CA LEU A 3 14.04 -10.13 39.70
C LEU A 3 13.50 -11.55 39.93
N THR A 4 12.69 -12.06 39.00
CA THR A 4 12.29 -13.48 39.01
C THR A 4 13.42 -14.34 38.47
N GLU A 5 13.44 -15.63 38.81
CA GLU A 5 14.47 -16.57 38.31
C GLU A 5 14.55 -16.60 36.77
N SER A 6 13.41 -16.50 36.10
CA SER A 6 13.37 -16.44 34.63
C SER A 6 14.01 -15.15 34.08
N GLN A 7 13.78 -14.02 34.75
CA GLN A 7 14.38 -12.73 34.36
C GLN A 7 15.90 -12.75 34.59
N GLU A 8 16.35 -13.26 35.74
CA GLU A 8 17.77 -13.42 36.02
C GLU A 8 18.46 -14.32 35.00
N LYS A 9 17.81 -15.42 34.59
CA LYS A 9 18.32 -16.33 33.57
C LYS A 9 18.51 -15.63 32.22
N VAL A 10 17.58 -14.76 31.83
CA VAL A 10 17.71 -13.97 30.59
C VAL A 10 18.89 -13.00 30.66
N ILE A 11 19.03 -12.29 31.79
CA ILE A 11 20.08 -11.28 32.01
C ILE A 11 21.47 -11.93 32.01
N LYS A 12 21.64 -13.04 32.73
CA LYS A 12 22.94 -13.73 32.89
C LYS A 12 23.35 -14.58 31.68
N SER A 13 22.46 -14.82 30.71
CA SER A 13 22.75 -15.72 29.60
C SER A 13 23.55 -15.04 28.48
N PRO A 14 24.71 -15.59 28.08
CA PRO A 14 25.53 -15.08 26.98
C PRO A 14 25.07 -15.59 25.59
N LYS A 15 24.00 -16.39 25.52
CA LYS A 15 23.52 -16.99 24.27
C LYS A 15 22.56 -16.05 23.53
N HIS A 16 22.36 -16.31 22.24
CA HIS A 16 21.23 -15.75 21.50
C HIS A 16 19.92 -16.28 22.09
N LEU A 17 19.00 -15.37 22.42
CA LEU A 17 17.75 -15.70 23.10
C LEU A 17 16.56 -15.06 22.40
N SER A 18 15.49 -15.84 22.26
CA SER A 18 14.15 -15.31 22.00
C SER A 18 13.36 -15.39 23.30
N VAL A 19 12.81 -14.25 23.74
CA VAL A 19 12.13 -14.12 25.02
C VAL A 19 10.66 -13.81 24.78
N THR A 20 9.78 -14.75 25.13
CA THR A 20 8.32 -14.55 25.08
C THR A 20 7.82 -14.08 26.44
N ALA A 21 7.12 -12.94 26.47
CA ALA A 21 6.75 -12.31 27.73
C ALA A 21 5.42 -11.54 27.62
N GLY A 22 4.48 -11.84 28.52
CA GLY A 22 3.14 -11.23 28.57
C GLY A 22 3.14 -9.75 28.95
N ALA A 23 1.99 -9.09 28.88
CA ALA A 23 1.85 -7.70 29.37
C ALA A 23 2.22 -7.61 30.86
N GLY A 24 2.84 -6.51 31.28
CA GLY A 24 3.23 -6.28 32.68
C GLY A 24 4.39 -7.13 33.22
N SER A 25 4.95 -8.06 32.44
CA SER A 25 6.06 -8.96 32.87
C SER A 25 7.43 -8.29 33.05
N GLY A 26 7.51 -6.97 32.92
CA GLY A 26 8.77 -6.22 33.08
C GLY A 26 9.75 -6.37 31.92
N LYS A 27 9.28 -6.65 30.69
CA LYS A 27 10.13 -6.79 29.47
C LYS A 27 11.20 -5.71 29.35
N THR A 28 10.78 -4.45 29.48
CA THR A 28 11.68 -3.29 29.39
C THR A 28 12.73 -3.33 30.49
N THR A 29 12.34 -3.62 31.74
CA THR A 29 13.28 -3.77 32.85
C THR A 29 14.30 -4.87 32.59
N VAL A 30 13.87 -6.03 32.09
CA VAL A 30 14.77 -7.14 31.76
C VAL A 30 15.75 -6.76 30.65
N LEU A 31 15.28 -6.06 29.62
CA LEU A 31 16.12 -5.59 28.52
C LEU A 31 17.19 -4.61 29.01
N ILE A 32 16.81 -3.65 29.87
CA ILE A 32 17.73 -2.66 30.43
C ILE A 32 18.75 -3.32 31.35
N GLU A 33 18.32 -4.18 32.29
CA GLU A 33 19.25 -4.88 33.18
C GLU A 33 20.18 -5.82 32.39
N LYS A 34 19.71 -6.39 31.27
CA LYS A 34 20.57 -7.15 30.34
C LYS A 34 21.58 -6.25 29.63
N TYR A 35 21.17 -5.07 29.16
CA TYR A 35 22.08 -4.07 28.57
C TYR A 35 23.18 -3.68 29.56
N ILE A 36 22.82 -3.35 30.82
CA ILE A 36 23.77 -3.02 31.88
C ILE A 36 24.71 -4.20 32.17
N LYS A 37 24.18 -5.42 32.24
CA LYS A 37 25.01 -6.61 32.47
C LYS A 37 26.05 -6.81 31.36
N ILE A 38 25.67 -6.58 30.09
CA ILE A 38 26.60 -6.66 28.97
C ILE A 38 27.67 -5.57 29.06
N LEU A 39 27.31 -4.33 29.45
CA LEU A 39 28.29 -3.27 29.70
C LEU A 39 29.29 -3.67 30.78
N GLU A 40 28.80 -4.18 31.92
CA GLU A 40 29.64 -4.64 33.03
C GLU A 40 30.61 -5.74 32.58
N ASP A 41 30.11 -6.75 31.85
CA ASP A 41 30.92 -7.86 31.34
C ASP A 41 32.00 -7.38 30.35
N LEU A 42 31.66 -6.42 29.46
CA LEU A 42 32.61 -5.84 28.51
C LEU A 42 33.68 -5.00 29.21
N VAL A 43 33.28 -4.19 30.19
CA VAL A 43 34.23 -3.44 31.02
C VAL A 43 35.17 -4.39 31.74
N GLU A 44 34.65 -5.40 32.46
CA GLU A 44 35.46 -6.37 33.19
C GLU A 44 36.49 -7.06 32.28
N SER A 45 36.09 -7.41 31.05
CA SER A 45 36.99 -8.01 30.05
C SER A 45 38.16 -7.10 29.62
N ARG A 46 38.01 -5.77 29.73
CA ARG A 46 39.04 -4.77 29.37
C ARG A 46 39.83 -4.24 30.57
N VAL A 47 39.28 -4.31 31.79
CA VAL A 47 39.90 -3.80 33.03
C VAL A 47 41.31 -4.38 33.27
N GLY A 48 41.60 -5.60 32.83
CA GLY A 48 42.94 -6.21 32.95
C GLY A 48 44.04 -5.54 32.12
N LYS A 49 43.70 -4.62 31.20
CA LYS A 49 44.63 -3.97 30.26
C LYS A 49 44.78 -2.45 30.46
N GLY A 50 44.07 -1.88 31.44
CA GLY A 50 43.87 -0.43 31.57
C GLY A 50 42.73 0.03 30.66
N ILE A 51 41.78 0.78 31.20
CA ILE A 51 40.63 1.30 30.45
C ILE A 51 40.82 2.81 30.29
N SER A 52 40.85 3.27 29.04
CA SER A 52 40.74 4.68 28.68
C SER A 52 39.27 5.12 28.57
N VAL A 53 39.01 6.42 28.47
CA VAL A 53 37.65 6.93 28.25
C VAL A 53 37.17 6.56 26.83
N GLU A 54 38.08 6.54 25.86
CA GLU A 54 37.82 6.10 24.49
C GLU A 54 37.34 4.64 24.45
N ASP A 55 37.95 3.75 25.25
CA ASP A 55 37.53 2.35 25.37
C ASP A 55 36.08 2.20 25.84
N LEU A 56 35.60 3.10 26.71
CA LEU A 56 34.24 3.05 27.25
C LEU A 56 33.21 3.57 26.24
N SER A 57 33.56 4.57 25.44
CA SER A 57 32.70 5.00 24.33
C SER A 57 32.55 3.87 23.30
N ASP A 58 33.65 3.22 22.92
CA ASP A 58 33.63 2.07 22.02
C ASP A 58 32.77 0.92 22.57
N ILE A 59 32.86 0.65 23.88
CA ILE A 59 32.03 -0.37 24.55
C ILE A 59 30.55 -0.01 24.42
N VAL A 60 30.16 1.23 24.73
CA VAL A 60 28.77 1.69 24.65
C VAL A 60 28.25 1.66 23.21
N GLU A 61 29.07 2.02 22.23
CA GLU A 61 28.72 1.96 20.81
C GLU A 61 28.62 0.54 20.26
N SER A 62 29.35 -0.41 20.84
CA SER A 62 29.34 -1.82 20.42
C SER A 62 28.04 -2.57 20.74
N ILE A 63 27.16 -1.97 21.56
CA ILE A 63 25.87 -2.57 21.93
C ILE A 63 24.73 -1.82 21.25
N VAL A 64 23.99 -2.54 20.41
CA VAL A 64 22.86 -1.98 19.64
C VAL A 64 21.53 -2.44 20.24
N VAL A 65 20.69 -1.47 20.63
CA VAL A 65 19.34 -1.71 21.16
C VAL A 65 18.31 -1.07 20.23
N ILE A 66 17.47 -1.90 19.61
CA ILE A 66 16.51 -1.48 18.58
C ILE A 66 15.08 -1.61 19.09
N THR A 67 14.26 -0.61 18.78
CA THR A 67 12.81 -0.60 19.02
C THR A 67 12.03 -0.05 17.82
N PHE A 68 10.71 -0.07 17.90
CA PHE A 68 9.82 0.32 16.80
C PHE A 68 9.59 1.82 16.68
N THR A 69 9.71 2.58 17.77
CA THR A 69 9.33 4.00 17.80
C THR A 69 10.41 4.85 18.44
N GLU A 70 10.56 6.09 17.98
CA GLU A 70 11.52 7.06 18.55
C GLU A 70 11.23 7.34 20.03
N LYS A 71 9.94 7.38 20.41
CA LYS A 71 9.53 7.55 21.81
C LYS A 71 10.00 6.38 22.68
N ALA A 72 9.81 5.15 22.23
CA ALA A 72 10.30 3.98 22.95
C ALA A 72 11.83 3.94 23.00
N GLY A 73 12.51 4.44 21.96
CA GLY A 73 13.98 4.55 21.94
C GLY A 73 14.47 5.51 23.01
N SER A 74 13.85 6.70 23.08
CA SER A 74 14.14 7.71 24.09
C SER A 74 13.89 7.19 25.51
N GLU A 75 12.75 6.51 25.74
CA GLU A 75 12.43 5.89 27.03
C GLU A 75 13.43 4.80 27.42
N LEU A 76 13.88 3.98 26.47
CA LEU A 76 14.92 2.96 26.73
C LEU A 76 16.25 3.60 27.13
N ARG A 77 16.63 4.70 26.46
CA ARG A 77 17.86 5.44 26.76
C ARG A 77 17.83 6.08 28.14
N GLU A 78 16.69 6.69 28.51
CA GLU A 78 16.46 7.25 29.84
C GLU A 78 16.57 6.16 30.91
N ARG A 79 15.86 5.04 30.74
CA ARG A 79 15.92 3.91 31.70
C ARG A 79 17.31 3.28 31.82
N ALA A 80 18.10 3.24 30.73
CA ALA A 80 19.48 2.78 30.75
C ALA A 80 20.36 3.75 31.58
N THR A 81 20.19 5.05 31.37
CA THR A 81 20.90 6.10 32.12
C THR A 81 20.55 6.03 33.62
N GLU A 82 19.27 5.90 33.96
CA GLU A 82 18.83 5.69 35.35
C GLU A 82 19.41 4.42 35.97
N ALA A 83 19.59 3.35 35.19
CA ALA A 83 20.20 2.13 35.68
C ALA A 83 21.68 2.31 36.00
N ILE A 84 22.42 3.06 35.17
CA ILE A 84 23.82 3.44 35.45
C ILE A 84 23.88 4.32 36.72
N GLU A 85 23.00 5.31 36.87
CA GLU A 85 22.94 6.16 38.08
C GLU A 85 22.69 5.34 39.35
N ARG A 86 21.84 4.31 39.29
CA ARG A 86 21.68 3.37 40.41
C ARG A 86 22.98 2.64 40.75
N ARG A 87 23.76 2.21 39.74
CA ARG A 87 25.07 1.57 39.94
C ARG A 87 26.11 2.52 40.53
N ILE A 88 26.13 3.78 40.12
CA ILE A 88 26.96 4.84 40.72
C ILE A 88 26.64 4.96 42.22
N LYS A 89 25.35 5.04 42.57
CA LYS A 89 24.92 5.14 43.98
C LYS A 89 25.32 3.90 44.77
N GLU A 90 25.09 2.70 44.24
CA GLU A 90 25.47 1.43 44.89
C GLU A 90 26.99 1.31 45.10
N ALA A 91 27.80 1.72 44.12
CA ALA A 91 29.26 1.73 44.24
C ALA A 91 29.74 2.71 45.32
N ARG A 92 29.11 3.90 45.40
CA ARG A 92 29.38 4.90 46.44
C ARG A 92 29.05 4.38 47.83
N GLU A 93 27.89 3.74 48.01
CA GLU A 93 27.47 3.15 49.28
C GLU A 93 28.41 2.01 49.75
N LYS A 94 28.97 1.25 48.80
CA LYS A 94 29.94 0.17 49.08
C LYS A 94 31.39 0.66 49.21
N ASN A 95 31.64 1.94 48.98
CA ASN A 95 32.97 2.53 48.91
C ASN A 95 33.89 1.87 47.85
N ASP A 96 33.30 1.39 46.75
CA ASP A 96 34.01 0.79 45.62
C ASP A 96 34.41 1.89 44.63
N ILE A 97 35.56 2.53 44.90
CA ILE A 97 36.06 3.67 44.13
C ILE A 97 36.29 3.30 42.66
N LYS A 98 36.71 2.05 42.39
CA LYS A 98 37.02 1.59 41.04
C LYS A 98 35.74 1.50 40.20
N MET A 99 34.71 0.84 40.71
CA MET A 99 33.43 0.74 40.00
C MET A 99 32.70 2.07 39.94
N LEU A 100 32.82 2.92 40.96
CA LEU A 100 32.27 4.27 40.94
C LEU A 100 32.78 5.04 39.73
N LYS A 101 34.10 5.07 39.53
CA LYS A 101 34.73 5.76 38.39
C LYS A 101 34.26 5.18 37.05
N VAL A 102 34.23 3.86 36.92
CA VAL A 102 33.74 3.16 35.72
C VAL A 102 32.30 3.58 35.38
N PHE A 103 31.40 3.59 36.35
CA PHE A 103 30.00 3.93 36.08
C PHE A 103 29.79 5.41 35.80
N GLU A 104 30.57 6.30 36.42
CA GLU A 104 30.59 7.73 36.09
C GLU A 104 31.05 7.96 34.65
N GLU A 105 32.10 7.27 34.20
CA GLU A 105 32.58 7.35 32.82
C GLU A 105 31.60 6.71 31.82
N LEU A 106 30.96 5.58 32.16
CA LEU A 106 29.91 4.98 31.34
C LEU A 106 28.72 5.93 31.16
N ARG A 107 28.31 6.64 32.23
CA ARG A 107 27.26 7.66 32.15
C ARG A 107 27.67 8.76 31.17
N ASP A 108 28.90 9.24 31.25
CA ASP A 108 29.40 10.31 30.38
C ASP A 108 29.52 9.84 28.91
N ALA A 109 29.71 8.54 28.67
CA ALA A 109 29.67 7.91 27.35
C ALA A 109 28.25 7.62 26.82
N MET A 110 27.20 7.62 27.64
CA MET A 110 25.83 7.34 27.19
C MET A 110 25.31 8.20 26.02
N PRO A 111 25.78 9.43 25.75
CA PRO A 111 25.46 10.17 24.53
C PRO A 111 25.85 9.47 23.22
N SER A 112 26.81 8.54 23.22
CA SER A 112 27.18 7.76 22.03
C SER A 112 26.38 6.45 21.85
N ALA A 113 25.62 6.04 22.88
CA ALA A 113 24.87 4.79 22.91
C ALA A 113 23.92 4.60 21.71
N VAL A 114 23.95 3.40 21.12
CA VAL A 114 23.12 3.03 19.98
C VAL A 114 21.79 2.44 20.45
N ILE A 115 20.94 3.32 21.01
CA ILE A 115 19.59 2.98 21.49
C ILE A 115 18.56 3.79 20.70
N GLY A 116 17.78 3.13 19.85
CA GLY A 116 16.88 3.83 18.94
C GLY A 116 16.05 2.93 18.04
N THR A 117 15.57 3.48 16.93
CA THR A 117 14.85 2.71 15.91
C THR A 117 15.80 2.02 14.93
N ILE A 118 15.29 0.99 14.23
CA ILE A 118 16.03 0.36 13.13
C ILE A 118 16.44 1.39 12.08
N HIS A 119 15.59 2.39 11.80
CA HIS A 119 15.89 3.46 10.84
C HIS A 119 17.05 4.34 11.31
N SER A 120 17.05 4.76 12.58
CA SER A 120 18.15 5.55 13.14
C SER A 120 19.48 4.80 13.10
N PHE A 121 19.46 3.48 13.35
CA PHE A 121 20.64 2.63 13.25
C PHE A 121 21.14 2.48 11.81
N CYS A 122 20.25 2.19 10.86
CA CYS A 122 20.59 2.13 9.44
C CYS A 122 21.15 3.47 8.93
N ALA A 123 20.57 4.59 9.37
CA ALA A 123 21.06 5.91 9.01
C ALA A 123 22.47 6.17 9.56
N ARG A 124 22.77 5.73 10.79
CA ARG A 124 24.14 5.79 11.36
C ARG A 124 25.13 5.00 10.49
N ILE A 125 24.81 3.76 10.14
CA ILE A 125 25.65 2.94 9.25
C ILE A 125 25.89 3.63 7.91
N LEU A 126 24.84 4.18 7.29
CA LEU A 126 24.96 4.87 6.01
C LEU A 126 25.86 6.11 6.10
N ARG A 127 25.86 6.84 7.22
CA ARG A 127 26.77 7.98 7.41
C ARG A 127 28.21 7.54 7.63
N GLU A 128 28.42 6.49 8.43
CA GLU A 128 29.74 5.96 8.72
C GLU A 128 30.41 5.38 7.47
N PHE A 129 29.64 4.73 6.60
CA PHE A 129 30.10 4.14 5.34
C PHE A 129 29.60 4.89 4.10
N ALA A 130 29.44 6.21 4.19
CA ALA A 130 28.79 7.04 3.15
C ALA A 130 29.43 6.92 1.76
N VAL A 131 30.77 6.88 1.70
CA VAL A 131 31.52 6.72 0.44
C VAL A 131 31.19 5.40 -0.23
N THR A 132 31.22 4.30 0.53
CA THR A 132 30.89 2.94 0.03
C THR A 132 29.42 2.84 -0.36
N ALA A 133 28.53 3.50 0.38
CA ALA A 133 27.10 3.54 0.10
C ALA A 133 26.74 4.46 -1.08
N GLY A 134 27.66 5.31 -1.55
CA GLY A 134 27.40 6.26 -2.62
C GLY A 134 26.42 7.38 -2.23
N VAL A 135 26.42 7.76 -0.95
CA VAL A 135 25.54 8.82 -0.41
C VAL A 135 26.36 9.96 0.21
N ASP A 136 25.79 11.16 0.26
CA ASP A 136 26.39 12.28 0.99
C ASP A 136 26.40 11.96 2.50
N PRO A 137 27.53 12.04 3.22
CA PRO A 137 27.56 11.78 4.67
C PRO A 137 26.63 12.71 5.48
N ASN A 138 26.28 13.87 4.93
CA ASN A 138 25.36 14.84 5.53
C ASN A 138 23.93 14.72 4.98
N PHE A 139 23.54 13.57 4.44
CA PHE A 139 22.18 13.39 3.93
C PHE A 139 21.12 13.64 5.01
N THR A 140 20.02 14.25 4.57
CA THR A 140 18.82 14.43 5.37
C THR A 140 17.80 13.36 5.03
N ILE A 141 17.16 12.78 6.05
CA ILE A 141 16.06 11.84 5.87
C ILE A 141 14.80 12.66 5.59
N LEU A 142 14.22 12.48 4.40
CA LEU A 142 12.96 13.14 4.04
C LEU A 142 11.77 12.37 4.62
N GLU A 143 10.92 13.07 5.35
CA GLU A 143 9.71 12.51 5.96
C GLU A 143 8.46 13.34 5.61
N GLY A 144 7.30 12.73 5.77
CA GLY A 144 6.00 13.39 5.63
C GLY A 144 5.87 14.26 4.37
N ALA A 145 5.52 15.53 4.58
CA ALA A 145 5.22 16.48 3.51
C ALA A 145 6.44 16.81 2.63
N GLU A 146 7.64 16.89 3.21
CA GLU A 146 8.86 17.18 2.44
C GLU A 146 9.18 16.06 1.45
N ARG A 147 9.07 14.81 1.92
CA ARG A 147 9.20 13.62 1.07
C ARG A 147 8.17 13.66 -0.06
N ASP A 148 6.90 13.93 0.26
CA ASP A 148 5.83 13.95 -0.73
C ASP A 148 6.04 15.05 -1.79
N GLN A 149 6.51 16.23 -1.38
CA GLN A 149 6.84 17.32 -2.30
C GLN A 149 7.99 16.95 -3.24
N VAL A 150 9.06 16.34 -2.71
CA VAL A 150 10.19 15.91 -3.54
C VAL A 150 9.77 14.83 -4.53
N ILE A 151 8.94 13.88 -4.11
CA ILE A 151 8.36 12.87 -5.02
C ILE A 151 7.55 13.55 -6.13
N ASP A 152 6.78 14.58 -5.82
CA ASP A 152 5.95 15.28 -6.81
C ASP A 152 6.79 15.96 -7.89
N ILE A 153 7.82 16.67 -7.46
CA ILE A 153 8.79 17.31 -8.36
C ILE A 153 9.45 16.26 -9.26
N ILE A 154 9.93 15.16 -8.69
CA ILE A 154 10.57 14.08 -9.45
C ILE A 154 9.61 13.46 -10.47
N ILE A 155 8.36 13.18 -10.09
CA ILE A 155 7.38 12.61 -11.02
C ILE A 155 7.12 13.59 -12.17
N GLU A 156 6.90 14.86 -11.86
CA GLU A 156 6.62 15.88 -12.87
C GLU A 156 7.79 16.05 -13.85
N ASP A 157 9.00 16.17 -13.33
CA ASP A 157 10.21 16.30 -14.14
C ASP A 157 10.43 15.08 -15.01
N LYS A 158 10.26 13.87 -14.47
CA LYS A 158 10.45 12.63 -15.24
C LYS A 158 9.38 12.43 -16.30
N ILE A 159 8.13 12.80 -16.04
CA ILE A 159 7.08 12.78 -17.07
C ILE A 159 7.42 13.77 -18.18
N LYS A 160 7.80 15.01 -17.85
CA LYS A 160 8.18 16.03 -18.84
C LYS A 160 9.39 15.58 -19.67
N GLU A 161 10.42 15.05 -19.01
CA GLU A 161 11.61 14.54 -19.68
C GLU A 161 11.26 13.40 -20.65
N PHE A 162 10.41 12.47 -20.22
CA PHE A 162 10.01 11.32 -21.04
C PHE A 162 9.18 11.75 -22.26
N LEU A 163 8.24 12.69 -22.10
CA LEU A 163 7.42 13.19 -23.20
C LEU A 163 8.21 14.03 -24.22
N LYS A 164 9.31 14.66 -23.81
CA LYS A 164 10.20 15.43 -24.72
C LYS A 164 11.02 14.56 -25.67
N ARG A 165 11.07 13.24 -25.47
CA ARG A 165 11.90 12.33 -26.27
C ARG A 165 11.35 12.06 -27.67
N GLU A 166 10.08 12.40 -27.94
CA GLU A 166 9.40 12.20 -29.23
C GLU A 166 9.60 10.77 -29.80
N SER A 167 9.66 9.78 -28.92
CA SER A 167 9.74 8.36 -29.28
C SER A 167 8.36 7.71 -29.31
N GLU A 168 8.24 6.54 -29.93
CA GLU A 168 6.98 5.78 -29.96
C GLU A 168 6.44 5.49 -28.54
N GLU A 169 7.32 5.20 -27.58
CA GLU A 169 6.94 4.99 -26.18
C GLU A 169 6.41 6.27 -25.54
N SER A 170 6.97 7.43 -25.91
CA SER A 170 6.50 8.73 -25.42
C SER A 170 5.09 9.06 -25.92
N GLU A 171 4.80 8.75 -27.19
CA GLU A 171 3.46 8.88 -27.77
C GLU A 171 2.46 7.92 -27.10
N ARG A 172 2.86 6.66 -26.88
CA ARG A 172 2.06 5.68 -26.14
C ARG A 172 1.75 6.14 -24.72
N LEU A 173 2.74 6.67 -24.01
CA LEU A 173 2.56 7.23 -22.67
C LEU A 173 1.61 8.43 -22.69
N PHE A 174 1.77 9.34 -23.65
CA PHE A 174 0.89 10.49 -23.83
C PHE A 174 -0.57 10.04 -24.01
N GLY A 175 -0.81 9.05 -24.87
CA GLY A 175 -2.14 8.46 -25.05
C GLY A 175 -2.72 7.83 -23.78
N ILE A 176 -1.88 7.24 -22.91
CA ILE A 176 -2.32 6.75 -21.58
C ILE A 176 -2.71 7.93 -20.68
N ILE A 177 -1.89 8.97 -20.62
CA ILE A 177 -2.13 10.17 -19.80
C ILE A 177 -3.43 10.85 -20.22
N GLU A 178 -3.69 11.01 -21.51
CA GLU A 178 -4.93 11.60 -22.03
C GLU A 178 -6.15 10.79 -21.60
N ARG A 179 -6.13 9.46 -21.80
CA ARG A 179 -7.24 8.57 -21.42
C ARG A 179 -7.50 8.56 -19.92
N MET A 180 -6.44 8.55 -19.11
CA MET A 180 -6.56 8.54 -17.65
C MET A 180 -6.89 9.91 -17.09
N LYS A 181 -6.54 11.00 -17.79
CA LYS A 181 -6.38 12.37 -17.29
C LYS A 181 -5.16 12.51 -16.38
N ILE A 182 -4.42 13.60 -16.57
CA ILE A 182 -3.16 13.90 -15.90
C ILE A 182 -3.24 13.74 -14.36
N ASN A 183 -4.26 14.27 -13.70
CA ASN A 183 -4.42 14.17 -12.24
C ASN A 183 -4.67 12.74 -11.73
N ASN A 184 -5.29 11.87 -12.53
CA ASN A 184 -5.44 10.46 -12.17
C ASN A 184 -4.13 9.71 -12.41
N PHE A 185 -3.42 10.04 -13.50
CA PHE A 185 -2.12 9.45 -13.82
C PHE A 185 -1.09 9.76 -12.74
N TYR A 186 -0.96 11.01 -12.30
CA TYR A 186 -0.08 11.38 -11.18
C TYR A 186 -0.38 10.57 -9.92
N ARG A 187 -1.67 10.49 -9.52
CA ARG A 187 -2.08 9.67 -8.36
C ARG A 187 -1.76 8.19 -8.53
N PHE A 188 -1.84 7.67 -9.77
CA PHE A 188 -1.46 6.30 -10.06
C PHE A 188 0.04 6.09 -9.89
N ILE A 189 0.90 6.97 -10.43
CA ILE A 189 2.35 6.90 -10.25
C ILE A 189 2.74 6.97 -8.76
N LYS A 190 2.17 7.89 -7.98
CA LYS A 190 2.41 7.95 -6.52
C LYS A 190 2.07 6.62 -5.84
N LYS A 191 0.97 6.00 -6.21
CA LYS A 191 0.59 4.68 -5.68
C LYS A 191 1.61 3.61 -6.04
N LEU A 192 2.10 3.57 -7.27
CA LEU A 192 3.15 2.63 -7.69
C LEU A 192 4.42 2.80 -6.85
N ILE A 193 4.87 4.03 -6.62
CA ILE A 193 6.05 4.33 -5.79
C ILE A 193 5.85 3.85 -4.35
N SER A 194 4.67 4.11 -3.77
CA SER A 194 4.34 3.67 -2.41
C SER A 194 4.16 2.16 -2.26
N SER A 195 3.96 1.44 -3.37
CA SER A 195 3.68 -0.01 -3.41
C SER A 195 4.79 -0.78 -4.14
N ARG A 196 6.04 -0.38 -3.93
CA ARG A 196 7.21 -0.91 -4.64
C ARG A 196 7.28 -2.44 -4.67
N GLU A 197 7.03 -3.11 -3.54
CA GLU A 197 7.05 -4.58 -3.47
C GLU A 197 6.00 -5.22 -4.40
N LEU A 198 4.79 -4.65 -4.44
CA LEU A 198 3.75 -5.10 -5.37
C LEU A 198 4.15 -4.83 -6.82
N VAL A 199 4.78 -3.69 -7.11
CA VAL A 199 5.26 -3.37 -8.47
C VAL A 199 6.31 -4.37 -8.93
N GLU A 200 7.28 -4.70 -8.08
CA GLU A 200 8.30 -5.71 -8.39
C GLU A 200 7.69 -7.09 -8.59
N LYS A 201 6.71 -7.45 -7.77
CA LYS A 201 5.95 -8.70 -7.93
C LYS A 201 5.22 -8.75 -9.27
N VAL A 202 4.49 -7.69 -9.62
CA VAL A 202 3.76 -7.59 -10.90
C VAL A 202 4.73 -7.62 -12.08
N LYS A 203 5.87 -6.92 -11.98
CA LYS A 203 6.90 -6.93 -13.02
C LYS A 203 7.43 -8.35 -13.24
N ARG A 204 7.85 -9.03 -12.18
CA ARG A 204 8.40 -10.40 -12.25
C ARG A 204 7.37 -11.43 -12.74
N ASP A 205 6.17 -11.42 -12.15
CA ASP A 205 5.20 -12.49 -12.34
C ASP A 205 4.34 -12.30 -13.61
N ILE A 206 4.33 -11.08 -14.19
CA ILE A 206 3.51 -10.73 -15.35
C ILE A 206 4.41 -10.23 -16.49
N TYR A 207 4.97 -9.02 -16.38
CA TYR A 207 5.64 -8.36 -17.50
C TYR A 207 6.98 -8.99 -17.93
N LEU A 208 7.64 -9.74 -17.05
CA LEU A 208 8.86 -10.49 -17.38
C LEU A 208 8.62 -11.98 -17.65
N ALA A 209 7.45 -12.50 -17.27
CA ALA A 209 7.14 -13.93 -17.34
C ALA A 209 6.16 -14.28 -18.46
N LYS A 210 5.48 -13.30 -19.05
CA LYS A 210 4.43 -13.48 -20.05
C LYS A 210 4.71 -12.62 -21.27
N SER A 211 4.36 -13.14 -22.43
CA SER A 211 4.29 -12.37 -23.68
C SER A 211 3.16 -11.32 -23.61
N ASP A 212 3.23 -10.30 -24.48
CA ASP A 212 2.19 -9.27 -24.55
C ASP A 212 0.81 -9.87 -24.82
N ASP A 213 0.72 -10.89 -25.69
CA ASP A 213 -0.53 -11.60 -25.99
C ASP A 213 -1.10 -12.32 -24.75
N GLU A 214 -0.27 -13.01 -23.99
CA GLU A 214 -0.70 -13.66 -22.74
C GLU A 214 -1.15 -12.65 -21.67
N ILE A 215 -0.52 -11.47 -21.63
CA ILE A 215 -0.91 -10.40 -20.70
C ILE A 215 -2.26 -9.82 -21.11
N ILE A 216 -2.44 -9.55 -22.40
CA ILE A 216 -3.70 -9.07 -22.99
C ILE A 216 -4.82 -10.06 -22.68
N ASP A 217 -4.59 -11.35 -22.92
CA ASP A 217 -5.56 -12.42 -22.70
C ASP A 217 -5.91 -12.57 -21.23
N MET A 218 -4.93 -12.54 -20.33
CA MET A 218 -5.16 -12.54 -18.89
C MET A 218 -6.03 -11.35 -18.46
N TRP A 219 -5.79 -10.14 -18.98
CA TRP A 219 -6.60 -8.97 -18.65
C TRP A 219 -7.99 -9.03 -19.27
N ARG A 220 -8.11 -9.56 -20.49
CA ARG A 220 -9.38 -9.81 -21.17
C ARG A 220 -10.24 -10.71 -20.31
N ASP A 221 -9.72 -11.85 -19.90
CA ASP A 221 -10.44 -12.84 -19.09
C ASP A 221 -10.89 -12.24 -17.76
N LYS A 222 -9.99 -11.54 -17.05
CA LYS A 222 -10.35 -10.88 -15.78
C LYS A 222 -11.44 -9.82 -15.94
N ILE A 223 -11.38 -9.02 -17.02
CA ILE A 223 -12.41 -8.01 -17.29
C ILE A 223 -13.73 -8.69 -17.64
N PHE A 224 -13.70 -9.72 -18.47
CA PHE A 224 -14.88 -10.44 -18.93
C PHE A 224 -15.56 -11.17 -17.78
N GLU A 225 -14.80 -11.90 -16.97
CA GLU A 225 -15.27 -12.55 -15.75
C GLU A 225 -15.90 -11.52 -14.78
N TYR A 226 -15.25 -10.38 -14.59
CA TYR A 226 -15.81 -9.31 -13.77
C TYR A 226 -17.14 -8.80 -14.33
N VAL A 227 -17.25 -8.60 -15.65
CA VAL A 227 -18.47 -8.10 -16.29
C VAL A 227 -19.59 -9.12 -16.17
N LEU A 228 -19.33 -10.39 -16.46
CA LEU A 228 -20.28 -11.50 -16.29
C LEU A 228 -20.78 -11.56 -14.85
N ARG A 229 -19.85 -11.59 -13.88
CA ARG A 229 -20.20 -11.61 -12.46
C ARG A 229 -21.06 -10.43 -12.07
N VAL A 230 -20.89 -9.25 -12.67
CA VAL A 230 -21.79 -8.13 -12.36
C VAL A 230 -23.15 -8.30 -13.03
N PHE A 231 -23.23 -8.78 -14.27
CA PHE A 231 -24.51 -9.05 -14.92
C PHE A 231 -25.31 -10.14 -14.18
N GLU A 232 -24.64 -11.20 -13.72
CA GLU A 232 -25.20 -12.28 -12.93
C GLU A 232 -25.48 -11.84 -11.48
N GLY A 233 -24.46 -11.35 -10.79
CA GLY A 233 -24.46 -11.00 -9.36
C GLY A 233 -25.31 -9.78 -9.00
N SER A 234 -25.63 -8.91 -9.96
CA SER A 234 -26.60 -7.82 -9.76
C SER A 234 -28.03 -8.19 -10.18
N LYS A 235 -28.28 -9.42 -10.67
CA LYS A 235 -29.56 -9.82 -11.26
C LYS A 235 -29.99 -8.87 -12.39
N MET A 236 -29.06 -8.40 -13.23
CA MET A 236 -29.35 -7.40 -14.27
C MET A 236 -30.40 -7.91 -15.27
N ALA A 237 -30.36 -9.20 -15.60
CA ALA A 237 -31.41 -9.82 -16.41
C ALA A 237 -32.78 -9.78 -15.72
N ASN A 238 -32.85 -10.00 -14.41
CA ASN A 238 -34.10 -9.85 -13.66
C ASN A 238 -34.55 -8.38 -13.57
N ALA A 239 -33.61 -7.43 -13.50
CA ALA A 239 -33.90 -6.00 -13.56
C ALA A 239 -34.55 -5.64 -14.90
N LEU A 240 -33.99 -6.11 -16.02
CA LEU A 240 -34.58 -5.91 -17.35
C LEU A 240 -35.93 -6.62 -17.49
N ARG A 241 -36.07 -7.87 -17.00
CA ARG A 241 -37.36 -8.58 -16.97
C ARG A 241 -38.40 -7.85 -16.12
N SER A 242 -38.00 -7.30 -14.96
CA SER A 242 -38.88 -6.50 -14.10
C SER A 242 -39.33 -5.21 -14.78
N LEU A 243 -38.46 -4.54 -15.56
CA LEU A 243 -38.86 -3.39 -16.37
C LEU A 243 -39.78 -3.80 -17.51
N SER A 244 -39.50 -4.93 -18.17
CA SER A 244 -40.36 -5.47 -19.24
C SER A 244 -41.77 -5.78 -18.73
N GLY A 245 -41.88 -6.30 -17.51
CA GLY A 245 -43.14 -6.73 -16.92
C GLY A 245 -43.91 -5.67 -16.15
N HIS A 246 -43.32 -4.50 -15.86
CA HIS A 246 -43.99 -3.43 -15.10
C HIS A 246 -44.08 -2.09 -15.84
N ILE A 247 -43.14 -1.79 -16.75
CA ILE A 247 -43.04 -0.49 -17.45
C ILE A 247 -43.27 -0.65 -18.94
N PHE A 248 -42.68 -1.69 -19.53
CA PHE A 248 -42.75 -1.96 -20.96
C PHE A 248 -43.72 -3.10 -21.28
N GLU A 249 -44.80 -3.22 -20.51
CA GLU A 249 -45.88 -4.20 -20.73
C GLU A 249 -46.48 -3.98 -22.14
N GLY A 250 -46.26 -4.93 -23.04
CA GLY A 250 -46.72 -4.85 -24.44
C GLY A 250 -45.67 -4.34 -25.45
N ASN A 251 -44.51 -3.86 -25.01
CA ASN A 251 -43.42 -3.51 -25.91
C ASN A 251 -42.63 -4.77 -26.32
N VAL A 252 -43.00 -5.34 -27.47
CA VAL A 252 -42.38 -6.56 -28.01
C VAL A 252 -40.89 -6.36 -28.28
N GLU A 253 -40.50 -5.21 -28.81
CA GLU A 253 -39.09 -4.91 -29.13
C GLU A 253 -38.21 -4.90 -27.87
N PHE A 254 -38.66 -4.23 -26.79
CA PHE A 254 -37.95 -4.21 -25.52
C PHE A 254 -37.83 -5.62 -24.92
N ARG A 255 -38.92 -6.40 -24.97
CA ARG A 255 -38.93 -7.78 -24.44
C ARG A 255 -37.95 -8.68 -25.20
N ASN A 256 -37.93 -8.60 -26.53
CA ASN A 256 -37.00 -9.37 -27.36
C ASN A 256 -35.55 -9.00 -27.03
N ARG A 257 -35.23 -7.71 -26.95
CA ARG A 257 -33.89 -7.24 -26.54
C ARG A 257 -33.50 -7.72 -25.14
N ALA A 258 -34.42 -7.71 -24.18
CA ALA A 258 -34.16 -8.20 -22.83
C ALA A 258 -33.90 -9.72 -22.80
N ASN A 259 -34.56 -10.48 -23.67
CA ASN A 259 -34.31 -11.92 -23.83
C ASN A 259 -32.97 -12.19 -24.53
N GLU A 260 -32.65 -11.47 -25.60
CA GLU A 260 -31.34 -11.53 -26.27
C GLU A 260 -30.19 -11.26 -25.28
N PHE A 261 -30.38 -10.29 -24.37
CA PHE A 261 -29.42 -10.04 -23.30
C PHE A 261 -29.27 -11.23 -22.34
N ASP A 262 -30.39 -11.82 -21.89
CA ASP A 262 -30.38 -12.98 -20.97
C ASP A 262 -29.71 -14.20 -21.62
N GLU A 263 -29.93 -14.42 -22.91
CA GLU A 263 -29.26 -15.48 -23.70
C GLU A 263 -27.77 -15.20 -23.87
N ALA A 264 -27.37 -13.98 -24.22
CA ALA A 264 -25.96 -13.61 -24.35
C ALA A 264 -25.19 -13.80 -23.03
N VAL A 265 -25.81 -13.46 -21.88
CA VAL A 265 -25.20 -13.71 -20.57
C VAL A 265 -25.07 -15.21 -20.29
N LYS A 266 -26.11 -16.03 -20.57
CA LYS A 266 -26.07 -17.49 -20.37
C LYS A 266 -25.02 -18.18 -21.23
N ASN A 267 -24.79 -17.66 -22.43
CA ASN A 267 -23.78 -18.18 -23.37
C ASN A 267 -22.39 -17.57 -23.13
N GLU A 268 -22.19 -16.81 -22.05
CA GLU A 268 -20.95 -16.10 -21.72
C GLU A 268 -20.45 -15.13 -22.83
N ASP A 269 -21.32 -14.70 -23.74
CA ASP A 269 -21.02 -13.70 -24.77
C ASP A 269 -21.09 -12.28 -24.17
N VAL A 270 -20.01 -11.93 -23.48
CA VAL A 270 -19.84 -10.64 -22.79
C VAL A 270 -20.02 -9.45 -23.73
N LYS A 271 -19.49 -9.54 -24.95
CA LYS A 271 -19.52 -8.42 -25.91
C LYS A 271 -20.95 -8.15 -26.34
N SER A 272 -21.68 -9.20 -26.75
CA SER A 272 -23.09 -9.06 -27.13
C SER A 272 -23.93 -8.60 -25.96
N ALA A 273 -23.76 -9.21 -24.77
CA ALA A 273 -24.49 -8.80 -23.56
C ALA A 273 -24.27 -7.32 -23.22
N TYR A 274 -23.02 -6.85 -23.24
CA TYR A 274 -22.71 -5.44 -22.96
C TYR A 274 -23.28 -4.47 -24.00
N ARG A 275 -23.19 -4.84 -25.29
CA ARG A 275 -23.76 -4.05 -26.39
C ARG A 275 -25.28 -3.93 -26.28
N ILE A 276 -25.98 -5.05 -26.09
CA ILE A 276 -27.44 -5.09 -25.96
C ILE A 276 -27.87 -4.29 -24.73
N PHE A 277 -27.19 -4.48 -23.59
CA PHE A 277 -27.45 -3.71 -22.38
C PHE A 277 -27.32 -2.20 -22.62
N THR A 278 -26.25 -1.78 -23.29
CA THR A 278 -25.99 -0.37 -23.60
C THR A 278 -27.08 0.21 -24.52
N ASP A 279 -27.51 -0.54 -25.55
CA ASP A 279 -28.60 -0.15 -26.44
C ASP A 279 -29.91 0.03 -25.66
N ILE A 280 -30.28 -0.96 -24.83
CA ILE A 280 -31.49 -0.90 -23.99
C ILE A 280 -31.49 0.36 -23.11
N VAL A 281 -30.38 0.60 -22.40
CA VAL A 281 -30.24 1.72 -21.47
C VAL A 281 -30.40 3.06 -22.19
N LEU A 282 -29.76 3.24 -23.35
CA LEU A 282 -29.75 4.50 -24.09
C LEU A 282 -31.03 4.74 -24.89
N LYS A 283 -31.60 3.71 -25.51
CA LYS A 283 -32.77 3.81 -26.38
C LYS A 283 -34.09 3.86 -25.61
N TYR A 284 -34.19 3.16 -24.48
CA TYR A 284 -35.46 3.00 -23.75
C TYR A 284 -35.47 3.61 -22.36
N ILE A 285 -34.38 3.50 -21.59
CA ILE A 285 -34.44 3.78 -20.15
C ILE A 285 -34.07 5.23 -19.83
N PHE A 286 -32.87 5.68 -20.21
CA PHE A 286 -32.34 6.99 -19.80
C PHE A 286 -32.13 7.93 -20.99
N THR A 287 -32.22 9.24 -20.71
CA THR A 287 -31.72 10.28 -21.62
C THR A 287 -30.20 10.40 -21.48
N LYS A 288 -29.53 10.81 -22.56
CA LYS A 288 -28.07 11.02 -22.63
C LYS A 288 -27.78 12.49 -22.88
N ASP A 289 -26.85 13.06 -22.13
CA ASP A 289 -26.25 14.37 -22.36
C ASP A 289 -24.73 14.21 -22.39
N LYS A 290 -24.11 14.50 -23.55
CA LYS A 290 -22.72 14.15 -23.86
C LYS A 290 -22.43 12.70 -23.45
N ASP A 291 -21.49 12.46 -22.54
CA ASP A 291 -21.11 11.11 -22.09
C ASP A 291 -21.81 10.65 -20.81
N ARG A 292 -22.90 11.29 -20.37
CA ARG A 292 -23.57 10.97 -19.10
C ARG A 292 -25.05 10.71 -19.31
N ILE A 293 -25.54 9.62 -18.72
CA ILE A 293 -26.98 9.38 -18.59
C ILE A 293 -27.56 10.27 -17.48
N LYS A 294 -28.68 10.94 -17.75
CA LYS A 294 -29.32 11.88 -16.81
C LYS A 294 -30.50 11.25 -16.09
N GLU A 295 -31.69 11.41 -16.66
CA GLU A 295 -32.97 11.05 -16.05
C GLU A 295 -33.63 9.94 -16.85
N PRO A 296 -34.50 9.12 -16.23
CA PRO A 296 -35.32 8.20 -16.97
C PRO A 296 -36.15 8.94 -18.02
N ARG A 297 -36.33 8.35 -19.19
CA ARG A 297 -37.08 8.96 -20.29
C ARG A 297 -38.53 9.21 -19.86
N LYS A 298 -39.00 10.45 -20.07
CA LYS A 298 -40.33 10.89 -19.60
C LYS A 298 -41.46 10.00 -20.12
N GLU A 299 -41.61 9.94 -21.44
CA GLU A 299 -42.69 9.18 -22.11
C GLU A 299 -42.54 7.66 -21.96
N LYS A 300 -41.30 7.16 -21.98
CA LYS A 300 -41.03 5.71 -21.98
C LYS A 300 -40.97 5.07 -20.59
N VAL A 301 -40.67 5.84 -19.55
CA VAL A 301 -40.42 5.30 -18.20
C VAL A 301 -41.22 6.04 -17.13
N LEU A 302 -41.12 7.38 -17.05
CA LEU A 302 -41.73 8.12 -15.94
C LEU A 302 -43.27 8.14 -16.00
N GLU A 303 -43.85 8.35 -17.18
CA GLU A 303 -45.31 8.37 -17.38
C GLU A 303 -45.98 6.99 -17.19
N PRO A 304 -45.42 5.86 -17.65
CA PRO A 304 -45.91 4.54 -17.27
C PRO A 304 -45.75 4.25 -15.78
N LEU A 305 -44.62 4.65 -15.18
CA LEU A 305 -44.32 4.42 -13.77
C LEU A 305 -45.31 5.14 -12.84
N SER A 306 -45.69 6.38 -13.14
CA SER A 306 -46.63 7.15 -12.31
C SER A 306 -48.03 6.54 -12.23
N LYS A 307 -48.39 5.67 -13.19
CA LYS A 307 -49.67 4.95 -13.23
C LYS A 307 -49.66 3.63 -12.44
N LYS A 308 -48.53 3.22 -11.89
CA LYS A 308 -48.37 1.96 -11.13
C LYS A 308 -48.56 2.20 -9.62
N SER A 309 -48.81 1.13 -8.86
CA SER A 309 -48.94 1.22 -7.40
C SER A 309 -47.66 1.74 -6.74
N VAL A 310 -47.79 2.37 -5.57
CA VAL A 310 -46.64 2.93 -4.81
C VAL A 310 -45.56 1.87 -4.54
N GLU A 311 -45.96 0.62 -4.30
CA GLU A 311 -45.03 -0.49 -4.09
C GLU A 311 -44.21 -0.82 -5.36
N VAL A 312 -44.88 -0.92 -6.52
CA VAL A 312 -44.22 -1.13 -7.80
C VAL A 312 -43.31 0.04 -8.15
N GLN A 313 -43.73 1.27 -7.86
CA GLN A 313 -42.91 2.45 -8.08
C GLN A 313 -41.59 2.39 -7.30
N ARG A 314 -41.63 2.07 -5.99
CA ARG A 314 -40.42 1.91 -5.18
C ARG A 314 -39.50 0.81 -5.72
N LYS A 315 -40.07 -0.32 -6.14
CA LYS A 315 -39.32 -1.44 -6.71
C LYS A 315 -38.60 -1.03 -8.01
N ILE A 316 -39.30 -0.35 -8.92
CA ILE A 316 -38.73 0.08 -10.19
C ILE A 316 -37.67 1.17 -9.99
N TRP A 317 -37.85 2.09 -9.05
CA TRP A 317 -36.81 3.08 -8.71
C TRP A 317 -35.50 2.42 -8.27
N LYS A 318 -35.56 1.40 -7.42
CA LYS A 318 -34.36 0.61 -7.05
C LYS A 318 -33.69 -0.03 -8.27
N VAL A 319 -34.50 -0.58 -9.20
CA VAL A 319 -33.99 -1.16 -10.45
C VAL A 319 -33.27 -0.11 -11.31
N LEU A 320 -33.89 1.07 -11.49
CA LEU A 320 -33.30 2.17 -12.26
C LEU A 320 -32.00 2.67 -11.65
N GLU A 321 -31.90 2.76 -10.33
CA GLU A 321 -30.66 3.12 -9.63
C GLU A 321 -29.54 2.10 -9.87
N VAL A 322 -29.84 0.80 -9.82
CA VAL A 322 -28.87 -0.27 -10.10
C VAL A 322 -28.34 -0.15 -11.53
N ILE A 323 -29.24 0.01 -12.51
CA ILE A 323 -28.88 0.18 -13.93
C ILE A 323 -28.01 1.44 -14.11
N LYS A 324 -28.43 2.58 -13.52
CA LYS A 324 -27.70 3.85 -13.61
C LYS A 324 -26.30 3.76 -12.99
N ARG A 325 -26.18 3.12 -11.82
CA ARG A 325 -24.91 2.91 -11.12
C ARG A 325 -23.98 2.03 -11.94
N PHE A 326 -24.49 0.93 -12.50
CA PHE A 326 -23.71 0.03 -13.33
C PHE A 326 -23.21 0.72 -14.60
N TYR A 327 -24.11 1.34 -15.36
CA TYR A 327 -23.77 2.04 -16.60
C TYR A 327 -22.71 3.11 -16.36
N ASN A 328 -22.87 3.95 -15.34
CA ASN A 328 -21.91 5.00 -15.05
C ASN A 328 -20.52 4.49 -14.64
N LYS A 329 -20.44 3.35 -13.95
CA LYS A 329 -19.15 2.72 -13.63
C LYS A 329 -18.46 2.14 -14.86
N LYS A 330 -19.23 1.72 -15.87
CA LYS A 330 -18.75 0.83 -16.93
C LYS A 330 -18.86 1.36 -18.35
N LYS A 331 -19.42 2.53 -18.58
CA LYS A 331 -19.56 3.17 -19.90
C LYS A 331 -18.24 3.38 -20.68
N ASN A 332 -17.10 3.34 -19.99
CA ASN A 332 -15.77 3.45 -20.60
C ASN A 332 -15.10 2.08 -20.81
N LEU A 333 -15.80 0.98 -20.50
CA LEU A 333 -15.35 -0.35 -20.91
C LEU A 333 -15.60 -0.45 -22.41
N HIS A 334 -14.62 -0.05 -23.21
CA HIS A 334 -14.65 -0.22 -24.67
C HIS A 334 -14.42 -1.70 -25.05
N LEU A 335 -15.26 -2.61 -24.55
CA LEU A 335 -15.12 -4.07 -24.76
C LEU A 335 -15.14 -4.44 -26.25
N ASN A 336 -15.88 -3.68 -27.06
CA ASN A 336 -15.92 -3.83 -28.51
C ASN A 336 -14.67 -3.29 -29.22
N MET A 337 -13.89 -2.43 -28.55
CA MET A 337 -12.60 -1.99 -29.05
C MET A 337 -11.45 -2.76 -28.42
N PHE A 338 -11.70 -3.73 -27.54
CA PHE A 338 -10.62 -4.46 -26.88
C PHE A 338 -9.74 -5.17 -27.92
N GLU A 339 -10.34 -5.79 -28.94
CA GLU A 339 -9.63 -6.38 -30.07
C GLU A 339 -8.99 -5.33 -31.00
N ASN A 340 -9.64 -4.19 -31.25
CA ASN A 340 -9.06 -3.12 -32.08
C ASN A 340 -7.90 -2.39 -31.38
N LEU A 341 -7.95 -2.31 -30.05
CA LEU A 341 -6.89 -1.73 -29.23
C LEU A 341 -5.71 -2.70 -29.13
N CYS A 342 -5.98 -4.02 -29.00
CA CYS A 342 -4.95 -5.06 -28.92
C CYS A 342 -4.34 -5.40 -30.29
N GLY A 343 -5.11 -5.32 -31.39
CA GLY A 343 -4.65 -5.59 -32.75
C GLY A 343 -3.71 -4.53 -33.34
N ASN A 344 -3.54 -3.38 -32.67
CA ASN A 344 -2.51 -2.38 -32.99
C ASN A 344 -1.21 -2.58 -32.18
N PHE A 345 -1.11 -3.64 -31.35
CA PHE A 345 0.13 -4.00 -30.64
C PHE A 345 1.00 -5.01 -31.39
N SER A 346 0.57 -5.48 -32.57
CA SER A 346 1.48 -6.17 -33.49
C SER A 346 2.56 -5.18 -33.92
N ALA A 347 3.76 -5.38 -33.37
CA ALA A 347 4.94 -4.59 -33.67
C ALA A 347 5.14 -4.44 -35.19
N PRO A 348 5.47 -3.23 -35.70
CA PRO A 348 5.99 -3.10 -37.05
C PRO A 348 7.42 -3.64 -37.04
N GLY A 349 7.61 -4.93 -37.39
CA GLY A 349 8.96 -5.47 -37.57
C GLY A 349 9.10 -6.97 -37.39
N SER A 350 8.50 -7.75 -38.28
CA SER A 350 8.99 -9.09 -38.62
C SER A 350 8.97 -9.28 -40.13
N GLN A 351 9.87 -8.54 -40.80
CA GLN A 351 10.51 -8.95 -42.05
C GLN A 351 11.99 -8.58 -41.99
#